data_AF-A0A423VQE8-F1
#
_entry.id   AF-A0A423VQE8-F1
#
_cell.length_a   1.000
_cell.length_b   1.000
_cell.length_c   1.000
_cell.angle_alpha   90.00
_cell.angle_beta   90.00
_cell.angle_gamma   90.00
#
_symmetry.space_group_name_H-M   'P 1'
#
loop_
_entity.id
_entity.type
_entity.pdbx_description
1 polymer ?
#
loop_
_entity_poly.entity_id
_entity_poly.type
_entity_poly.pdbx_seq_one_letter_code
_entity_poly.pdbx_strand_id
1 'polypeptide(L)'
;MTKHVLVLGGHGKIAQMLTPLLLKKSWTVTSILRAPEQVPTVQKLGDSLQGKLNVLVRSIEDVKSESQARTILDEVKPDYVVWSAGAGGRGGPERTFAVDRDAAIHFIRASASSPNITRFLMISYLASRRSKPSWWDDDGWKGAEEVNTKILPDYYKAKIAADEVLYGESASKGPAFVGINLRPATLTDEPAGRVELGRTASSRGSVSRETVARVAAALLEAEGVKNSWIDLASGEEEVGAAVQRVVSEGVDAAEGGPPGIAPSDLTAWDDKTYTSISTGPSSVSYQEWLTQSNGYIGLAQGRLGPFFETSRLDDGAGPRHTSATISGFWSDGEGGESGGGTAGIPHFTDLLVQACGSTLNGSVDAAEISDFKSTLSFLEGIATWTYLWTPPGCPDGTTLDIAYEAFLSLDSRQLAATRLSVSSMSSDQTDVEVGIVDVLDGRGAAGGRAANFQTRFFPGPRRGILASVSPAGRGGDGTAAYIYSTVSDPDFPPSASSISSDPETLSVSQTYTVQLGPGVGRLTTTAVKYVGVASTDHFDNAPNVAMQTALRASKAGWDVLRLAHGAPQKAPGQAGDKPGTGHDEL
;
A
#
# COMPACT_ATOMS: atom_id res chain seq x y z
N MET A 1 -22.80 15.90 27.41
CA MET A 1 -22.80 14.52 27.91
C MET A 1 -21.44 14.25 28.54
N THR A 2 -21.37 13.52 29.66
CA THR A 2 -20.08 13.09 30.24
C THR A 2 -19.34 12.18 29.27
N LYS A 3 -18.04 12.40 29.07
CA LYS A 3 -17.19 11.57 28.21
C LYS A 3 -16.29 10.68 29.04
N HIS A 4 -15.98 9.48 28.52
CA HIS A 4 -14.97 8.59 29.07
C HIS A 4 -13.73 8.59 28.17
N VAL A 5 -12.63 9.09 28.71
CA VAL A 5 -11.35 9.19 28.00
C VAL A 5 -10.36 8.15 28.51
N LEU A 6 -9.82 7.34 27.61
CA LEU A 6 -8.66 6.49 27.89
C LEU A 6 -7.38 7.26 27.57
N VAL A 7 -6.51 7.45 28.57
CA VAL A 7 -5.21 8.08 28.41
C VAL A 7 -4.12 7.01 28.44
N LEU A 8 -3.50 6.78 27.28
CA LEU A 8 -2.37 5.87 27.12
C LEU A 8 -1.08 6.60 27.48
N GLY A 9 -0.37 6.11 28.51
CA GLY A 9 0.80 6.78 29.07
C GLY A 9 0.45 7.79 30.18
N GLY A 10 -0.46 7.45 31.09
CA GLY A 10 -1.04 8.35 32.09
C GLY A 10 -0.07 9.00 33.08
N HIS A 11 1.13 8.43 33.27
CA HIS A 11 2.19 9.03 34.10
C HIS A 11 3.07 10.02 33.33
N GLY A 12 2.90 10.19 32.02
CA GLY A 12 3.64 11.20 31.24
C GLY A 12 3.33 12.62 31.71
N LYS A 13 4.31 13.53 31.64
CA LYS A 13 4.15 14.92 32.11
C LYS A 13 2.91 15.62 31.51
N ILE A 14 2.68 15.47 30.20
CA ILE A 14 1.50 16.04 29.50
C ILE A 14 0.21 15.37 30.02
N ALA A 15 0.18 14.04 30.14
CA ALA A 15 -0.97 13.31 30.68
C ALA A 15 -1.33 13.72 32.12
N GLN A 16 -0.32 13.97 32.97
CA GLN A 16 -0.54 14.45 34.33
C GLN A 16 -1.15 15.87 34.38
N MET A 17 -0.84 16.72 33.39
CA MET A 17 -1.43 18.05 33.25
C MET A 17 -2.82 18.00 32.59
N LEU A 18 -3.03 17.06 31.66
CA LEU A 18 -4.30 16.87 30.94
C LEU A 18 -5.39 16.28 31.84
N THR A 19 -5.05 15.29 32.66
CA THR A 19 -6.01 14.56 33.51
C THR A 19 -6.86 15.51 34.38
N PRO A 20 -6.29 16.43 35.18
CA PRO A 20 -7.07 17.40 35.95
C PRO A 20 -7.98 18.30 35.09
N LEU A 21 -7.56 18.66 33.88
CA LEU A 21 -8.37 19.51 32.98
C LEU A 21 -9.63 18.78 32.52
N LEU A 22 -9.52 17.48 32.20
CA LEU A 22 -10.67 16.65 31.82
C LEU A 22 -11.58 16.37 33.01
N LEU A 23 -11.02 16.08 34.19
CA LEU A 23 -11.80 15.82 35.41
C LEU A 23 -12.58 17.06 35.88
N LYS A 24 -12.04 18.28 35.70
CA LYS A 24 -12.77 19.54 35.95
C LYS A 24 -14.02 19.70 35.07
N LYS A 25 -14.08 19.02 33.93
CA LYS A 25 -15.25 18.97 33.04
C LYS A 25 -16.27 17.90 33.45
N SER A 26 -16.09 17.27 34.61
CA SER A 26 -16.88 16.12 35.06
C SER A 26 -16.80 14.90 34.13
N TRP A 27 -15.69 14.75 33.40
CA TRP A 27 -15.45 13.57 32.56
C TRP A 27 -14.90 12.40 33.37
N THR A 28 -15.01 11.18 32.82
CA THR A 28 -14.30 10.02 33.35
C THR A 28 -12.99 9.86 32.61
N VAL A 29 -11.89 9.66 33.34
CA VAL A 29 -10.57 9.40 32.77
C VAL A 29 -10.08 8.05 33.27
N THR A 30 -9.68 7.15 32.36
CA THR A 30 -8.91 5.96 32.71
C THR A 30 -7.47 6.15 32.26
N SER A 31 -6.53 6.17 33.20
CA SER A 31 -5.09 6.28 32.92
C SER A 31 -4.43 4.91 32.87
N ILE A 32 -3.83 4.55 31.73
CA ILE A 32 -2.98 3.37 31.58
C ILE A 32 -1.58 3.71 32.05
N LEU A 33 -1.08 2.95 33.03
CA LEU A 33 0.25 3.11 33.62
C LEU A 33 1.12 1.90 33.33
N ARG A 34 2.43 2.14 33.19
CA ARG A 34 3.39 1.07 32.92
C ARG A 34 3.65 0.22 34.16
N ALA A 35 3.69 0.83 35.34
CA ALA A 35 4.17 0.18 36.54
C ALA A 35 3.39 0.61 37.80
N PRO A 36 3.21 -0.28 38.80
CA PRO A 36 2.39 -0.02 39.99
C PRO A 36 2.84 1.18 40.82
N GLU A 37 4.14 1.47 40.87
CA GLU A 37 4.70 2.59 41.64
C GLU A 37 4.25 3.97 41.11
N GLN A 38 3.70 4.03 39.89
CA GLN A 38 3.17 5.25 39.28
C GLN A 38 1.76 5.60 39.81
N VAL A 39 1.05 4.62 40.39
CA VAL A 39 -0.36 4.75 40.79
C VAL A 39 -0.59 5.90 41.78
N PRO A 40 0.19 6.06 42.87
CA PRO A 40 -0.07 7.13 43.85
C PRO A 40 0.04 8.53 43.26
N THR A 41 0.97 8.75 42.32
CA THR A 41 1.16 10.05 41.65
C THR A 41 -0.07 10.39 40.80
N VAL A 42 -0.59 9.42 40.05
CA VAL A 42 -1.70 9.64 39.13
C VAL A 42 -3.02 9.76 39.88
N GLN A 43 -3.27 8.96 40.91
CA GLN A 43 -4.50 9.03 41.71
C GLN A 43 -4.69 10.43 42.33
N LYS A 44 -3.62 11.06 42.84
CA LYS A 44 -3.65 12.41 43.41
C LYS A 44 -4.13 13.49 42.45
N LEU A 45 -4.04 13.26 41.13
CA LEU A 45 -4.50 14.21 40.12
C LEU A 45 -6.03 14.38 40.12
N GLY A 46 -6.76 13.40 40.66
CA GLY A 46 -8.22 13.45 40.77
C GLY A 46 -8.73 13.99 42.11
N ASP A 47 -7.86 14.27 43.07
CA ASP A 47 -8.26 14.71 44.40
C ASP A 47 -9.10 15.99 44.34
N SER A 48 -10.29 15.94 44.93
CA SER A 48 -11.24 17.08 45.00
C SER A 48 -11.73 17.60 43.63
N LEU A 49 -11.66 16.79 42.57
CA LEU A 49 -12.24 17.11 41.26
C LEU A 49 -13.58 16.40 41.04
N GLN A 50 -14.40 16.96 40.15
CA GLN A 50 -15.78 16.51 39.92
C GLN A 50 -15.86 15.22 39.09
N GLY A 51 -14.90 15.01 38.19
CA GLY A 51 -14.82 13.82 37.33
C GLY A 51 -14.30 12.58 38.04
N LYS A 52 -14.44 11.43 37.38
CA LYS A 52 -13.98 10.14 37.91
C LYS A 52 -12.62 9.76 37.32
N LEU A 53 -11.63 9.49 38.15
CA LEU A 53 -10.32 8.98 37.73
C LEU A 53 -10.19 7.48 38.04
N ASN A 54 -9.95 6.68 37.01
CA ASN A 54 -9.56 5.28 37.12
C ASN A 54 -8.09 5.12 36.73
N VAL A 55 -7.43 4.11 37.30
CA VAL A 55 -6.05 3.76 36.98
C VAL A 55 -5.99 2.29 36.62
N LEU A 56 -5.35 1.97 35.50
CA LEU A 56 -5.13 0.61 35.04
C LEU A 56 -3.62 0.39 34.82
N VAL A 57 -3.03 -0.52 35.58
CA VAL A 57 -1.60 -0.85 35.44
C VAL A 57 -1.48 -1.94 34.37
N ARG A 58 -1.11 -1.53 33.16
CA ARG A 58 -0.86 -2.42 32.03
C ARG A 58 0.16 -1.75 31.12
N SER A 59 1.34 -2.35 30.98
CA SER A 59 2.37 -1.77 30.13
C SER A 59 1.92 -1.82 28.67
N ILE A 60 1.88 -0.66 28.03
CA ILE A 60 1.64 -0.56 26.59
C ILE A 60 2.78 -1.19 25.77
N GLU A 61 3.96 -1.37 26.35
CA GLU A 61 5.10 -2.03 25.70
C GLU A 61 4.80 -3.52 25.43
N ASP A 62 3.88 -4.10 26.18
CA ASP A 62 3.47 -5.51 26.05
C ASP A 62 2.37 -5.71 25.01
N VAL A 63 1.85 -4.62 24.42
CA VAL A 63 0.83 -4.66 23.36
C VAL A 63 1.52 -4.82 22.01
N LYS A 64 1.49 -6.04 21.47
CA LYS A 64 2.14 -6.48 20.23
C LYS A 64 1.16 -6.82 19.10
N SER A 65 -0.13 -6.62 19.33
CA SER A 65 -1.16 -6.85 18.31
C SER A 65 -2.37 -5.94 18.49
N GLU A 66 -3.16 -5.79 17.43
CA GLU A 66 -4.44 -5.08 17.48
C GLU A 66 -5.43 -5.77 18.43
N SER A 67 -5.43 -7.11 18.49
CA SER A 67 -6.32 -7.86 19.39
C SER A 67 -6.02 -7.61 20.88
N GLN A 68 -4.75 -7.43 21.24
CA GLN A 68 -4.35 -7.06 22.59
C GLN A 68 -4.76 -5.62 22.92
N ALA A 69 -4.59 -4.68 21.98
CA ALA A 69 -5.10 -3.32 22.14
C ALA A 69 -6.63 -3.32 22.33
N ARG A 70 -7.36 -4.09 21.50
CA ARG A 70 -8.82 -4.23 21.58
C ARG A 70 -9.28 -4.77 22.92
N THR A 71 -8.57 -5.73 23.51
CA THR A 71 -8.87 -6.24 24.87
C THR A 71 -8.89 -5.12 25.92
N ILE A 72 -7.96 -4.17 25.82
CA ILE A 72 -7.91 -3.01 26.73
C ILE A 72 -9.08 -2.06 26.44
N LEU A 73 -9.38 -1.81 25.18
CA LEU A 73 -10.50 -0.95 24.77
C LEU A 73 -11.85 -1.52 25.21
N ASP A 74 -12.05 -2.83 25.11
CA ASP A 74 -13.29 -3.51 25.49
C ASP A 74 -13.50 -3.56 27.02
N GLU A 75 -12.41 -3.62 27.78
CA GLU A 75 -12.42 -3.53 29.25
C GLU A 75 -12.76 -2.12 29.72
N VAL A 76 -12.14 -1.09 29.11
CA VAL A 76 -12.31 0.30 29.53
C VAL A 76 -13.59 0.92 28.97
N LYS A 77 -13.97 0.56 27.74
CA LYS A 77 -15.09 1.13 26.96
C LYS A 77 -15.07 2.66 26.84
N PRO A 78 -13.95 3.26 26.37
CA PRO A 78 -13.86 4.72 26.25
C PRO A 78 -14.69 5.26 25.08
N ASP A 79 -15.10 6.52 25.17
CA ASP A 79 -15.61 7.31 24.04
C ASP A 79 -14.44 7.86 23.21
N TYR A 80 -13.38 8.29 23.89
CA TYR A 80 -12.20 8.94 23.30
C TYR A 80 -10.91 8.27 23.79
N VAL A 81 -9.92 8.21 22.90
CA VAL A 81 -8.58 7.71 23.23
C VAL A 81 -7.56 8.84 23.06
N VAL A 82 -6.66 8.98 24.02
CA VAL A 82 -5.54 9.92 23.97
C VAL A 82 -4.24 9.15 24.06
N TRP A 83 -3.43 9.23 23.01
CA TRP A 83 -2.06 8.74 23.02
C TRP A 83 -1.11 9.83 23.52
N SER A 84 -0.69 9.73 24.78
CA SER A 84 0.33 10.60 25.39
C SER A 84 1.61 9.84 25.75
N ALA A 85 1.71 8.58 25.33
CA ALA A 85 2.85 7.72 25.58
C ALA A 85 4.00 7.97 24.60
N GLY A 86 5.21 7.68 25.06
CA GLY A 86 6.41 7.60 24.23
C GLY A 86 7.55 6.94 24.97
N ALA A 87 8.54 6.44 24.22
CA ALA A 87 9.72 5.81 24.80
C ALA A 87 10.55 6.78 25.66
N GLY A 88 10.44 8.08 25.40
CA GLY A 88 11.07 9.13 26.21
C GLY A 88 12.59 9.09 26.18
N GLY A 89 13.17 8.69 25.05
CA GLY A 89 14.62 8.58 24.85
C GLY A 89 15.31 7.46 25.63
N ARG A 90 14.55 6.52 26.20
CA ARG A 90 15.10 5.39 26.98
C ARG A 90 14.88 4.08 26.25
N GLY A 91 15.85 3.16 26.33
CA GLY A 91 15.75 1.81 25.77
C GLY A 91 15.98 1.71 24.26
N GLY A 92 16.61 2.71 23.65
CA GLY A 92 17.09 2.66 22.28
C GLY A 92 16.01 2.69 21.18
N PRO A 93 16.43 2.49 19.92
CA PRO A 93 15.54 2.51 18.75
C PRO A 93 14.41 1.46 18.82
N GLU A 94 14.73 0.24 19.26
CA GLU A 94 13.74 -0.85 19.37
C GLU A 94 12.54 -0.47 20.25
N ARG A 95 12.81 0.12 21.42
CA ARG A 95 11.74 0.58 22.32
C ARG A 95 10.98 1.77 21.74
N THR A 96 11.66 2.62 20.97
CA THR A 96 11.02 3.73 20.26
C THR A 96 10.04 3.21 19.22
N PHE A 97 10.43 2.24 18.38
CA PHE A 97 9.50 1.62 17.43
C PHE A 97 8.37 0.86 18.14
N ALA A 98 8.69 0.05 19.16
CA ALA A 98 7.69 -0.73 19.87
C ALA A 98 6.60 0.14 20.50
N VAL A 99 6.96 1.31 21.05
CA VAL A 99 6.00 2.21 21.71
C VAL A 99 5.43 3.23 20.74
N ASP A 100 6.27 4.07 20.15
CA ASP A 100 5.84 5.24 19.38
C ASP A 100 5.29 4.88 17.99
N ARG A 101 5.54 3.66 17.49
CA ARG A 101 4.98 3.13 16.23
C ARG A 101 4.03 1.95 16.45
N ASP A 102 4.53 0.81 16.91
CA ASP A 102 3.81 -0.47 16.84
C ASP A 102 2.59 -0.47 17.77
N ALA A 103 2.80 -0.21 19.06
CA ALA A 103 1.70 -0.12 20.02
C ALA A 103 0.73 1.01 19.67
N ALA A 104 1.23 2.17 19.23
CA ALA A 104 0.40 3.28 18.76
C ALA A 104 -0.53 2.83 17.62
N ILE A 105 0.01 2.20 16.57
CA ILE A 105 -0.74 1.68 15.42
C ILE A 105 -1.79 0.65 15.84
N HIS A 106 -1.45 -0.27 16.75
CA HIS A 106 -2.41 -1.26 17.26
C HIS A 106 -3.61 -0.59 17.95
N PHE A 107 -3.36 0.43 18.78
CA PHE A 107 -4.44 1.17 19.43
C PHE A 107 -5.24 2.02 18.45
N ILE A 108 -4.61 2.62 17.43
CA ILE A 108 -5.30 3.40 16.40
C ILE A 108 -6.27 2.49 15.64
N ARG A 109 -5.80 1.37 15.07
CA ARG A 109 -6.62 0.44 14.28
C ARG A 109 -7.75 -0.18 15.10
N ALA A 110 -7.43 -0.59 16.34
CA ALA A 110 -8.44 -1.12 17.26
C ALA A 110 -9.51 -0.08 17.61
N SER A 111 -9.11 1.20 17.74
CA SER A 111 -10.05 2.30 18.01
C SER A 111 -10.92 2.61 16.80
N ALA A 112 -10.34 2.71 15.60
CA ALA A 112 -11.07 2.96 14.36
C ALA A 112 -12.05 1.84 14.00
N SER A 113 -11.78 0.61 14.45
CA SER A 113 -12.66 -0.54 14.30
C SER A 113 -13.77 -0.61 15.36
N SER A 114 -13.72 0.22 16.40
CA SER A 114 -14.71 0.23 17.47
C SER A 114 -15.82 1.25 17.21
N PRO A 115 -17.10 0.85 17.20
CA PRO A 115 -18.21 1.78 16.96
C PRO A 115 -18.44 2.79 18.10
N ASN A 116 -17.90 2.53 19.29
CA ASN A 116 -18.09 3.39 20.47
C ASN A 116 -17.02 4.47 20.59
N ILE A 117 -15.85 4.27 19.95
CA ILE A 117 -14.75 5.22 20.03
C ILE A 117 -14.90 6.18 18.86
N THR A 118 -15.13 7.45 19.15
CA THR A 118 -15.43 8.47 18.13
C THR A 118 -14.29 9.46 17.93
N ARG A 119 -13.30 9.49 18.83
CA ARG A 119 -12.10 10.34 18.69
C ARG A 119 -10.84 9.64 19.16
N PHE A 120 -9.75 9.88 18.44
CA PHE A 120 -8.40 9.51 18.85
C PHE A 120 -7.48 10.73 18.72
N LEU A 121 -6.92 11.18 19.84
CA LEU A 121 -5.96 12.28 19.88
C LEU A 121 -4.54 11.74 20.07
N MET A 122 -3.67 12.00 19.11
CA MET A 122 -2.25 11.69 19.17
C MET A 122 -1.45 12.91 19.61
N ILE A 123 -0.61 12.76 20.63
CA ILE A 123 0.47 13.71 20.92
C ILE A 123 1.71 13.24 20.15
N SER A 124 1.98 13.88 19.02
CA SER A 124 3.12 13.61 18.14
C SER A 124 4.20 14.69 18.30
N TYR A 125 4.80 15.15 17.21
CA TYR A 125 5.79 16.22 17.18
C TYR A 125 5.78 16.99 15.85
N LEU A 126 6.20 18.25 15.91
CA LEU A 126 6.05 19.23 14.83
C LEU A 126 6.75 18.87 13.51
N ALA A 127 7.93 18.23 13.57
CA ALA A 127 8.70 17.87 12.39
C ALA A 127 8.42 16.44 11.86
N SER A 128 7.39 15.74 12.37
CA SER A 128 6.87 14.46 11.83
C SER A 128 6.31 14.63 10.40
N ARG A 129 7.20 14.84 9.44
CA ARG A 129 6.90 15.18 8.04
C ARG A 129 7.94 14.57 7.11
N ARG A 130 7.47 14.03 5.98
CA ARG A 130 8.30 13.52 4.89
C ARG A 130 8.80 14.60 3.94
N SER A 131 8.04 15.68 3.74
CA SER A 131 8.43 16.78 2.85
C SER A 131 8.07 18.15 3.41
N LYS A 132 8.65 19.20 2.81
CA LYS A 132 8.46 20.59 3.24
C LYS A 132 7.01 21.03 3.01
N PRO A 133 6.28 21.47 4.05
CA PRO A 133 4.98 22.09 3.85
C PRO A 133 5.11 23.50 3.27
N SER A 134 4.11 23.93 2.49
CA SER A 134 4.07 25.21 1.77
C SER A 134 4.20 26.44 2.66
N TRP A 135 3.88 26.34 3.94
CA TRP A 135 3.95 27.44 4.91
C TRP A 135 5.29 27.50 5.67
N TRP A 136 6.25 26.61 5.40
CA TRP A 136 7.61 26.70 5.93
C TRP A 136 8.59 27.22 4.89
N ASP A 137 9.50 28.08 5.34
CA ASP A 137 10.66 28.50 4.56
C ASP A 137 11.76 27.42 4.54
N ASP A 138 12.79 27.64 3.73
CA ASP A 138 13.89 26.68 3.58
C ASP A 138 14.70 26.51 4.88
N ASP A 139 14.83 27.56 5.70
CA ASP A 139 15.53 27.46 6.99
C ASP A 139 14.73 26.65 8.02
N GLY A 140 13.42 26.87 8.09
CA GLY A 140 12.50 26.04 8.86
C GLY A 140 12.54 24.59 8.41
N TRP A 141 12.50 24.32 7.11
CA TRP A 141 12.62 22.95 6.60
C TRP A 141 13.94 22.30 6.96
N LYS A 142 15.06 23.00 6.77
CA LYS A 142 16.39 22.51 7.12
C LYS A 142 16.51 22.17 8.60
N GLY A 143 15.88 22.95 9.48
CA GLY A 143 15.78 22.64 10.90
C GLY A 143 15.04 21.33 11.18
N ALA A 144 13.94 21.07 10.47
CA ALA A 144 13.20 19.82 10.57
C ALA A 144 14.02 18.63 10.05
N GLU A 145 14.69 18.79 8.90
CA GLU A 145 15.57 17.77 8.33
C GLU A 145 16.71 17.40 9.27
N GLU A 146 17.36 18.39 9.90
CA GLU A 146 18.43 18.14 10.86
C GLU A 146 17.95 17.33 12.07
N VAL A 147 16.78 17.68 12.62
CA VAL A 147 16.16 16.89 13.69
C VAL A 147 15.86 15.47 13.22
N ASN A 148 15.24 15.32 12.06
CA ASN A 148 14.76 14.04 11.53
C ASN A 148 15.87 13.12 11.03
N THR A 149 17.01 13.64 10.62
CA THR A 149 18.10 12.84 10.03
C THR A 149 19.28 12.67 10.98
N LYS A 150 19.53 13.62 11.88
CA LYS A 150 20.74 13.60 12.75
C LYS A 150 20.44 13.46 14.23
N ILE A 151 19.37 14.09 14.73
CA ILE A 151 19.12 14.17 16.18
C ILE A 151 18.21 13.03 16.65
N LEU A 152 17.09 12.80 15.95
CA LEU A 152 16.02 11.90 16.35
C LEU A 152 15.51 11.02 15.18
N PRO A 153 16.38 10.31 14.42
CA PRO A 153 15.97 9.61 13.21
C PRO A 153 14.96 8.48 13.45
N ASP A 154 15.14 7.67 14.49
CA ASP A 154 14.21 6.55 14.77
C ASP A 154 12.89 7.03 15.35
N TYR A 155 12.93 8.10 16.14
CA TYR A 155 11.72 8.72 16.68
C TYR A 155 10.90 9.38 15.57
N TYR A 156 11.55 10.06 14.62
CA TYR A 156 10.90 10.55 13.40
C TYR A 156 10.21 9.41 12.65
N LYS A 157 10.95 8.36 12.28
CA LYS A 157 10.43 7.19 11.55
C LYS A 157 9.26 6.54 12.29
N ALA A 158 9.33 6.44 13.62
CA ALA A 158 8.27 5.85 14.43
C ALA A 158 7.01 6.72 14.43
N LYS A 159 7.15 8.02 14.71
CA LYS A 159 6.02 8.95 14.81
C LYS A 159 5.34 9.18 13.47
N ILE A 160 6.09 9.38 12.38
CA ILE A 160 5.48 9.62 11.06
C ILE A 160 4.62 8.43 10.62
N ALA A 161 5.08 7.20 10.88
CA ALA A 161 4.31 6.00 10.58
C ALA A 161 3.01 5.89 11.40
N ALA A 162 3.04 6.23 12.70
CA ALA A 162 1.82 6.23 13.52
C ALA A 162 0.86 7.37 13.14
N ASP A 163 1.40 8.55 12.82
CA ASP A 163 0.66 9.74 12.43
C ASP A 163 -0.13 9.53 11.13
N GLU A 164 0.52 8.86 10.17
CA GLU A 164 -0.05 8.44 8.89
C GLU A 164 -1.19 7.46 9.04
N VAL A 165 -1.01 6.42 9.87
CA VAL A 165 -2.05 5.43 10.12
C VAL A 165 -3.26 6.09 10.78
N LEU A 166 -3.07 6.98 11.77
CA LEU A 166 -4.18 7.70 12.38
C LEU A 166 -4.96 8.52 11.35
N TYR A 167 -4.26 9.25 10.48
CA TYR A 167 -4.87 10.10 9.48
C TYR A 167 -5.65 9.27 8.44
N GLY A 168 -5.07 8.17 7.97
CA GLY A 168 -5.69 7.27 6.99
C GLY A 168 -6.92 6.52 7.53
N GLU A 169 -6.83 5.94 8.74
CA GLU A 169 -7.95 5.27 9.38
C GLU A 169 -9.11 6.23 9.62
N SER A 170 -8.82 7.46 10.07
CA SER A 170 -9.83 8.50 10.30
C SER A 170 -10.47 8.99 9.00
N ALA A 171 -9.69 9.14 7.92
CA ALA A 171 -10.22 9.49 6.61
C ALA A 171 -11.16 8.40 6.08
N SER A 172 -10.79 7.13 6.23
CA SER A 172 -11.59 5.98 5.81
C SER A 172 -12.93 5.88 6.56
N LYS A 173 -12.94 6.17 7.87
CA LYS A 173 -14.16 6.15 8.71
C LYS A 173 -15.02 7.41 8.60
N GLY A 174 -14.50 8.48 7.99
CA GLY A 174 -15.18 9.75 7.85
C GLY A 174 -15.65 10.31 9.19
N PRO A 175 -16.92 10.75 9.34
CA PRO A 175 -17.40 11.40 10.56
C PRO A 175 -17.57 10.44 11.75
N ALA A 176 -17.50 9.12 11.53
CA ALA A 176 -17.69 8.13 12.61
C ALA A 176 -16.48 8.06 13.57
N PHE A 177 -15.28 8.39 13.09
CA PHE A 177 -14.05 8.35 13.88
C PHE A 177 -13.11 9.49 13.49
N VAL A 178 -12.87 10.41 14.42
CA VAL A 178 -12.05 11.60 14.18
C VAL A 178 -10.65 11.44 14.78
N GLY A 179 -9.63 11.47 13.92
CA GLY A 179 -8.22 11.53 14.31
C GLY A 179 -7.73 12.97 14.47
N ILE A 180 -7.24 13.30 15.66
CA ILE A 180 -6.64 14.60 15.97
C ILE A 180 -5.16 14.36 16.19
N ASN A 181 -4.31 14.75 15.23
CA ASN A 181 -2.88 14.66 15.40
C ASN A 181 -2.33 16.01 15.89
N LEU A 182 -2.06 16.12 17.20
CA LEU A 182 -1.51 17.33 17.81
C LEU A 182 0.01 17.26 17.82
N ARG A 183 0.66 18.22 17.16
CA ARG A 183 2.07 18.15 16.76
C ARG A 183 2.86 19.30 17.38
N PRO A 184 3.23 19.19 18.67
CA PRO A 184 3.93 20.25 19.37
C PRO A 184 5.37 20.43 18.88
N ALA A 185 5.83 21.69 18.92
CA ALA A 185 7.23 22.09 18.83
C ALA A 185 8.03 21.57 20.04
N THR A 186 9.27 22.02 20.19
CA THR A 186 10.15 21.61 21.29
C THR A 186 9.49 21.81 22.66
N LEU A 187 9.36 20.74 23.44
CA LEU A 187 8.61 20.76 24.71
C LEU A 187 9.42 21.37 25.87
N THR A 188 8.88 22.41 26.51
CA THR A 188 9.44 23.04 27.72
C THR A 188 8.61 22.75 28.98
N ASP A 189 9.18 23.02 30.15
CA ASP A 189 8.49 22.94 31.45
C ASP A 189 8.07 24.33 31.98
N GLU A 190 8.08 25.35 31.13
CA GLU A 190 7.58 26.70 31.46
C GLU A 190 6.06 26.69 31.72
N PRO A 191 5.51 27.72 32.39
CA PRO A 191 4.06 27.87 32.54
C PRO A 191 3.30 27.86 31.20
N ALA A 192 2.01 27.54 31.24
CA ALA A 192 1.16 27.69 30.05
C ALA A 192 1.14 29.14 29.52
N GLY A 193 1.29 29.27 28.21
CA GLY A 193 1.19 30.52 27.47
C GLY A 193 0.30 30.42 26.23
N ARG A 194 0.33 31.50 25.45
CA ARG A 194 -0.35 31.66 24.15
C ARG A 194 0.27 30.78 23.06
N VAL A 195 -0.46 30.57 21.97
CA VAL A 195 -0.15 29.58 20.95
C VAL A 195 -0.15 30.15 19.54
N GLU A 196 0.57 29.46 18.68
CA GLU A 196 0.34 29.39 17.24
C GLU A 196 -0.14 27.97 16.95
N LEU A 197 -1.37 27.82 16.42
CA LEU A 197 -2.04 26.52 16.26
C LEU A 197 -2.52 26.31 14.83
N GLY A 198 -2.34 25.10 14.31
CA GLY A 198 -2.79 24.68 12.99
C GLY A 198 -1.62 24.54 12.03
N ARG A 199 -1.17 25.65 11.43
CA ARG A 199 0.00 25.73 10.54
C ARG A 199 1.00 26.73 11.12
N THR A 200 2.05 26.24 11.77
CA THR A 200 3.05 27.13 12.40
C THR A 200 4.01 27.70 11.37
N ALA A 201 4.42 28.96 11.49
CA ALA A 201 5.27 29.64 10.51
C ALA A 201 6.65 28.97 10.30
N SER A 202 7.12 28.18 11.27
CA SER A 202 8.37 27.45 11.18
C SER A 202 8.28 26.10 11.89
N SER A 203 9.23 25.21 11.59
CA SER A 203 9.51 24.01 12.38
C SER A 203 10.27 24.35 13.68
N ARG A 204 10.87 25.55 13.73
CA ARG A 204 11.62 26.05 14.89
C ARG A 204 10.65 26.63 15.91
N GLY A 205 11.00 26.46 17.19
CA GLY A 205 10.25 27.02 18.30
C GLY A 205 10.08 26.03 19.43
N SER A 206 9.29 26.44 20.40
CA SER A 206 8.99 25.66 21.59
C SER A 206 7.56 25.86 22.04
N VAL A 207 7.06 24.95 22.86
CA VAL A 207 5.77 25.06 23.54
C VAL A 207 5.84 24.36 24.89
N SER A 208 5.20 24.92 25.92
CA SER A 208 5.18 24.28 27.24
C SER A 208 4.27 23.06 27.26
N ARG A 209 4.66 22.04 28.02
CA ARG A 209 3.85 20.83 28.22
C ARG A 209 2.46 21.14 28.78
N GLU A 210 2.35 22.18 29.60
CA GLU A 210 1.07 22.64 30.15
C GLU A 210 0.17 23.23 29.05
N THR A 211 0.74 24.03 28.14
CA THR A 211 0.00 24.53 26.96
C THR A 211 -0.47 23.39 26.07
N VAL A 212 0.37 22.37 25.82
CA VAL A 212 -0.05 21.18 25.05
C VAL A 212 -1.25 20.48 25.69
N ALA A 213 -1.23 20.29 27.01
CA ALA A 213 -2.35 19.69 27.74
C ALA A 213 -3.64 20.53 27.64
N ARG A 214 -3.53 21.87 27.71
CA ARG A 214 -4.67 22.79 27.55
C ARG A 214 -5.26 22.74 26.14
N VAL A 215 -4.42 22.74 25.12
CA VAL A 215 -4.84 22.61 23.71
C VAL A 215 -5.50 21.25 23.47
N ALA A 216 -4.91 20.15 23.95
CA ALA A 216 -5.49 18.82 23.83
C ALA A 216 -6.88 18.72 24.50
N ALA A 217 -7.03 19.27 25.72
CA ALA A 217 -8.32 19.30 26.40
C ALA A 217 -9.38 20.11 25.63
N ALA A 218 -8.99 21.24 25.05
CA ALA A 218 -9.87 22.09 24.26
C ALA A 218 -10.28 21.42 22.93
N LEU A 219 -9.35 20.77 22.22
CA LEU A 219 -9.64 20.00 21.00
C LEU A 219 -10.57 18.81 21.25
N LEU A 220 -10.38 18.10 22.37
CA LEU A 220 -11.26 17.00 22.76
C LEU A 220 -12.69 17.45 23.07
N GLU A 221 -12.87 18.69 23.56
CA GLU A 221 -14.17 19.28 23.84
C GLU A 221 -14.83 19.91 22.61
N ALA A 222 -14.04 20.42 21.67
CA ALA A 222 -14.55 21.14 20.52
C ALA A 222 -15.48 20.29 19.65
N GLU A 223 -16.67 20.81 19.36
CA GLU A 223 -17.59 20.22 18.39
C GLU A 223 -17.16 20.61 16.97
N GLY A 224 -17.32 19.70 16.00
CA GLY A 224 -16.97 19.97 14.60
C GLY A 224 -15.49 19.85 14.25
N VAL A 225 -14.61 19.49 15.19
CA VAL A 225 -13.21 19.14 14.87
C VAL A 225 -13.19 17.98 13.87
N LYS A 226 -12.41 18.15 12.80
CA LYS A 226 -12.28 17.19 11.70
C LYS A 226 -11.00 16.38 11.83
N ASN A 227 -10.90 15.29 11.06
CA ASN A 227 -9.63 14.60 10.86
C ASN A 227 -8.57 15.59 10.39
N SER A 228 -7.52 15.79 11.17
CA SER A 228 -6.56 16.86 10.92
C SER A 228 -5.23 16.62 11.62
N TRP A 229 -4.18 17.14 10.99
CA TRP A 229 -2.92 17.43 11.65
C TRP A 229 -2.92 18.88 12.12
N ILE A 230 -2.51 19.11 13.36
CA ILE A 230 -2.56 20.41 14.01
C ILE A 230 -1.18 20.69 14.62
N ASP A 231 -0.41 21.55 13.95
CA ASP A 231 0.88 22.01 14.46
C ASP A 231 0.67 22.95 15.65
N LEU A 232 1.58 22.90 16.61
CA LEU A 232 1.49 23.70 17.84
C LEU A 232 2.86 24.26 18.25
N ALA A 233 2.97 25.58 18.30
CA ALA A 233 4.10 26.30 18.88
C ALA A 233 3.61 27.39 19.85
N SER A 234 4.52 27.99 20.62
CA SER A 234 4.24 29.23 21.35
C SER A 234 3.99 30.36 20.36
N GLY A 235 3.00 31.19 20.62
CA GLY A 235 2.61 32.30 19.75
C GLY A 235 1.82 33.35 20.50
N GLU A 236 0.95 34.07 19.81
CA GLU A 236 0.24 35.23 20.35
C GLU A 236 -1.27 34.99 20.57
N GLU A 237 -1.81 33.84 20.14
CA GLU A 237 -3.24 33.53 20.21
C GLU A 237 -3.61 32.85 21.53
N GLU A 238 -4.75 33.23 22.13
CA GLU A 238 -5.29 32.53 23.29
C GLU A 238 -5.80 31.13 22.89
N VAL A 239 -5.53 30.11 23.72
CA VAL A 239 -5.80 28.70 23.39
C VAL A 239 -7.24 28.44 22.90
N GLY A 240 -8.23 29.02 23.58
CA GLY A 240 -9.64 28.84 23.20
C GLY A 240 -9.99 29.44 21.83
N ALA A 241 -9.45 30.64 21.54
CA ALA A 241 -9.65 31.30 20.25
C ALA A 241 -8.95 30.52 19.12
N ALA A 242 -7.72 30.07 19.35
CA ALA A 242 -6.96 29.28 18.40
C ALA A 242 -7.65 27.96 18.03
N VAL A 243 -8.18 27.25 19.02
CA VAL A 243 -8.93 26.00 18.78
C VAL A 243 -10.22 26.28 18.01
N GLN A 244 -10.97 27.32 18.39
CA GLN A 244 -12.19 27.69 17.67
C GLN A 244 -11.90 28.04 16.20
N ARG A 245 -10.85 28.80 15.94
CA ARG A 245 -10.40 29.16 14.59
C ARG A 245 -10.07 27.90 13.79
N VAL A 246 -9.17 27.06 14.29
CA VAL A 246 -8.77 25.79 13.65
C VAL A 246 -9.97 24.92 13.30
N VAL A 247 -10.94 24.80 14.21
CA VAL A 247 -12.15 24.01 13.99
C VAL A 247 -13.07 24.65 12.93
N SER A 248 -13.30 25.96 13.03
CA SER A 248 -14.22 26.68 12.13
C SER A 248 -13.69 26.77 10.68
N GLU A 249 -12.38 26.96 10.53
CA GLU A 249 -11.70 27.01 9.23
C GLU A 249 -11.43 25.61 8.67
N GLY A 250 -11.56 24.57 9.49
CA GLY A 250 -11.20 23.19 9.13
C GLY A 250 -9.71 23.07 8.82
N VAL A 251 -8.86 23.73 9.63
CA VAL A 251 -7.41 23.73 9.41
C VAL A 251 -6.88 22.32 9.49
N ASP A 252 -6.20 21.92 8.42
CA ASP A 252 -5.42 20.70 8.36
C ASP A 252 -4.01 21.05 7.87
N ALA A 253 -3.04 20.62 8.66
CA ALA A 253 -1.62 20.75 8.38
C ALA A 253 -1.02 19.40 7.99
N ALA A 254 -1.74 18.54 7.29
CA ALA A 254 -1.19 17.26 6.82
C ALA A 254 -0.17 17.40 5.67
N GLU A 255 -0.04 18.57 5.03
CA GLU A 255 0.90 18.76 3.90
C GLU A 255 2.35 18.38 4.25
N GLY A 256 2.96 17.54 3.43
CA GLY A 256 4.29 16.99 3.68
C GLY A 256 4.36 16.02 4.85
N GLY A 257 3.21 15.60 5.36
CA GLY A 257 3.01 14.71 6.47
C GLY A 257 2.77 13.26 6.04
N PRO A 258 1.50 12.80 5.98
CA PRO A 258 1.21 11.63 5.19
C PRO A 258 1.72 11.89 3.77
N PRO A 259 2.26 10.89 3.04
CA PRO A 259 2.06 10.94 1.60
C PRO A 259 0.55 11.15 1.47
N GLY A 260 0.10 12.28 0.93
CA GLY A 260 -1.33 12.50 0.79
C GLY A 260 -1.90 11.25 0.14
N ILE A 261 -2.80 10.53 0.81
CA ILE A 261 -3.54 9.49 0.10
C ILE A 261 -4.94 10.05 -0.14
N ALA A 262 -4.94 11.19 -0.84
CA ALA A 262 -5.80 11.25 -2.00
C ALA A 262 -5.16 10.31 -3.05
N PRO A 263 -5.93 9.46 -3.74
CA PRO A 263 -5.42 8.67 -4.87
C PRO A 263 -4.61 9.49 -5.90
N SER A 264 -4.73 10.82 -5.89
CA SER A 264 -4.06 11.80 -6.75
C SER A 264 -2.60 12.13 -6.42
N ASP A 265 -2.02 11.72 -5.28
CA ASP A 265 -0.62 12.08 -4.94
C ASP A 265 0.33 10.86 -4.99
N LEU A 266 -0.23 9.65 -4.90
CA LEU A 266 0.47 8.43 -5.32
C LEU A 266 0.53 8.33 -6.83
N THR A 267 -0.42 8.96 -7.53
CA THR A 267 -0.49 8.93 -8.99
C THR A 267 -0.17 10.29 -9.59
N ALA A 268 0.81 10.35 -10.47
CA ALA A 268 1.12 11.53 -11.27
C ALA A 268 0.78 11.25 -12.74
N TRP A 269 0.45 12.31 -13.46
CA TRP A 269 0.26 12.28 -14.91
C TRP A 269 1.35 13.09 -15.60
N ASP A 270 2.02 12.49 -16.57
CA ASP A 270 2.96 13.19 -17.45
C ASP A 270 2.28 13.48 -18.80
N ASP A 271 1.85 14.73 -18.98
CA ASP A 271 1.22 15.22 -20.21
C ASP A 271 2.11 15.08 -21.46
N LYS A 272 3.44 15.08 -21.31
CA LYS A 272 4.35 14.99 -22.46
C LYS A 272 4.45 13.58 -23.01
N THR A 273 4.36 12.59 -22.13
CA THR A 273 4.51 11.18 -22.48
C THR A 273 3.19 10.41 -22.41
N TYR A 274 2.10 11.07 -22.02
CA TYR A 274 0.79 10.49 -21.74
C TYR A 274 0.92 9.29 -20.80
N THR A 275 1.65 9.48 -19.71
CA THR A 275 2.01 8.40 -18.80
C THR A 275 1.39 8.62 -17.43
N SER A 276 0.62 7.63 -16.98
CA SER A 276 0.24 7.52 -15.57
C SER A 276 1.42 6.94 -14.80
N ILE A 277 1.77 7.52 -13.67
CA ILE A 277 2.89 7.13 -12.81
C ILE A 277 2.33 6.88 -11.42
N SER A 278 2.57 5.73 -10.81
CA SER A 278 2.35 5.52 -9.37
C SER A 278 3.68 5.48 -8.61
N THR A 279 3.78 6.07 -7.42
CA THR A 279 5.02 6.14 -6.60
C THR A 279 4.89 5.44 -5.24
N GLY A 280 3.76 4.82 -4.97
CA GLY A 280 3.58 4.02 -3.76
C GLY A 280 2.47 3.00 -3.96
N PRO A 281 2.66 1.75 -3.55
CA PRO A 281 1.61 0.76 -3.65
C PRO A 281 0.65 0.95 -2.47
N SER A 282 -0.59 1.43 -2.68
CA SER A 282 -1.57 1.54 -1.57
C SER A 282 -1.89 0.17 -1.01
N SER A 283 -2.11 0.06 0.30
CA SER A 283 -2.31 -1.24 0.96
C SER A 283 -3.64 -1.95 0.63
N VAL A 284 -4.50 -1.41 -0.26
CA VAL A 284 -5.94 -1.77 -0.20
C VAL A 284 -6.80 -1.71 -1.48
N SER A 285 -6.40 -1.10 -2.61
CA SER A 285 -7.39 -0.84 -3.70
C SER A 285 -7.11 -1.49 -5.07
N TYR A 286 -8.13 -2.12 -5.66
CA TYR A 286 -8.13 -2.59 -7.06
C TYR A 286 -8.00 -1.46 -8.09
N GLN A 287 -8.19 -0.21 -7.67
CA GLN A 287 -8.07 0.98 -8.52
C GLN A 287 -6.63 1.24 -8.97
N GLU A 288 -5.64 0.56 -8.38
CA GLU A 288 -4.23 0.65 -8.75
C GLU A 288 -3.81 -0.36 -9.82
N TRP A 289 -4.73 -1.21 -10.28
CA TRP A 289 -4.42 -2.17 -11.33
C TRP A 289 -4.20 -1.48 -12.67
N LEU A 290 -3.10 -1.82 -13.33
CA LEU A 290 -2.79 -1.29 -14.65
C LEU A 290 -3.56 -2.10 -15.70
N THR A 291 -4.36 -1.43 -16.51
CA THR A 291 -5.12 -2.07 -17.58
C THR A 291 -4.42 -1.87 -18.92
N GLN A 292 -4.32 -2.94 -19.70
CA GLN A 292 -3.80 -2.92 -21.07
C GLN A 292 -4.79 -3.62 -22.00
N SER A 293 -4.93 -3.10 -23.21
CA SER A 293 -5.62 -3.79 -24.29
C SER A 293 -4.98 -3.49 -25.62
N ASN A 294 -5.00 -4.48 -26.52
CA ASN A 294 -4.68 -4.29 -27.93
C ASN A 294 -5.93 -4.53 -28.82
N GLY A 295 -7.14 -4.47 -28.26
CA GLY A 295 -8.40 -4.70 -28.98
C GLY A 295 -8.74 -6.17 -29.26
N TYR A 296 -7.77 -7.09 -29.15
CA TYR A 296 -8.03 -8.54 -29.15
C TYR A 296 -7.90 -9.13 -27.74
N ILE A 297 -6.86 -8.73 -27.01
CA ILE A 297 -6.58 -9.11 -25.63
C ILE A 297 -6.91 -7.92 -24.73
N GLY A 298 -7.56 -8.18 -23.60
CA GLY A 298 -7.73 -7.23 -22.50
C GLY A 298 -7.17 -7.82 -21.21
N LEU A 299 -6.42 -7.03 -20.45
CA LEU A 299 -5.72 -7.49 -19.25
C LEU A 299 -5.75 -6.40 -18.17
N ALA A 300 -6.09 -6.77 -16.94
CA ALA A 300 -5.79 -5.99 -15.74
C ALA A 300 -4.58 -6.63 -15.04
N GLN A 301 -3.64 -5.83 -14.57
CA GLN A 301 -2.41 -6.30 -13.92
C GLN A 301 -2.30 -5.78 -12.50
N GLY A 302 -1.70 -6.58 -11.63
CA GLY A 302 -1.58 -6.30 -10.21
C GLY A 302 -0.82 -5.01 -9.88
N ARG A 303 -1.00 -4.58 -8.63
CA ARG A 303 -0.39 -3.36 -8.08
C ARG A 303 1.13 -3.45 -8.08
N LEU A 304 1.65 -4.58 -7.61
CA LEU A 304 3.08 -4.79 -7.43
C LEU A 304 3.76 -5.33 -8.69
N GLY A 305 3.04 -5.74 -9.72
CA GLY A 305 3.66 -6.30 -10.91
C GLY A 305 2.65 -6.92 -11.87
N PRO A 306 3.14 -7.48 -12.99
CA PRO A 306 2.31 -8.00 -14.07
C PRO A 306 1.71 -9.38 -13.76
N PHE A 307 1.20 -9.60 -12.55
CA PHE A 307 0.68 -10.89 -12.08
C PHE A 307 -0.75 -10.81 -11.56
N PHE A 308 -1.35 -11.99 -11.36
CA PHE A 308 -2.66 -12.14 -10.74
C PHE A 308 -2.69 -11.52 -9.34
N GLU A 309 -3.75 -10.76 -9.05
CA GLU A 309 -3.97 -10.13 -7.75
C GLU A 309 -5.46 -10.17 -7.37
N THR A 310 -5.72 -10.35 -6.08
CA THR A 310 -7.07 -10.25 -5.49
C THR A 310 -7.12 -9.03 -4.57
N SER A 311 -8.19 -8.24 -4.65
CA SER A 311 -8.38 -7.05 -3.84
C SER A 311 -8.48 -7.41 -2.35
N ARG A 312 -7.87 -6.58 -1.50
CA ARG A 312 -7.79 -6.83 -0.06
C ARG A 312 -8.94 -6.24 0.75
N LEU A 313 -9.75 -5.36 0.15
CA LEU A 313 -10.95 -4.79 0.75
C LEU A 313 -12.20 -5.60 0.41
N ASP A 314 -13.09 -5.69 1.40
CA ASP A 314 -14.50 -5.98 1.21
C ASP A 314 -15.26 -4.64 1.30
N ASP A 315 -15.57 -4.04 0.16
CA ASP A 315 -16.38 -2.81 0.02
C ASP A 315 -17.88 -3.11 0.08
N GLY A 316 -18.26 -4.33 0.50
CA GLY A 316 -19.61 -4.86 0.46
C GLY A 316 -19.96 -5.52 -0.88
N ALA A 317 -19.07 -5.49 -1.88
CA ALA A 317 -19.25 -6.16 -3.18
C ALA A 317 -18.43 -7.45 -3.34
N GLY A 318 -17.73 -7.91 -2.30
CA GLY A 318 -16.87 -9.11 -2.33
C GLY A 318 -15.50 -8.86 -2.98
N PRO A 319 -14.55 -9.81 -2.82
CA PRO A 319 -13.20 -9.67 -3.36
C PRO A 319 -13.19 -9.68 -4.89
N ARG A 320 -12.58 -8.65 -5.48
CA ARG A 320 -12.31 -8.55 -6.93
C ARG A 320 -10.97 -9.18 -7.24
N HIS A 321 -10.75 -9.57 -8.49
CA HIS A 321 -9.44 -10.05 -8.94
C HIS A 321 -9.07 -9.47 -10.30
N THR A 322 -7.78 -9.44 -10.62
CA THR A 322 -7.32 -9.12 -11.96
C THR A 322 -7.84 -10.17 -12.94
N SER A 323 -8.11 -9.75 -14.18
CA SER A 323 -8.72 -10.59 -15.20
C SER A 323 -8.02 -10.42 -16.53
N ALA A 324 -7.97 -11.52 -17.29
CA ALA A 324 -7.55 -11.54 -18.69
C ALA A 324 -8.74 -11.96 -19.56
N THR A 325 -8.87 -11.38 -20.75
CA THR A 325 -10.01 -11.59 -21.65
C THR A 325 -9.57 -11.61 -23.11
N ILE A 326 -10.40 -12.23 -23.95
CA ILE A 326 -10.33 -12.15 -25.40
C ILE A 326 -11.62 -11.50 -25.90
N SER A 327 -11.52 -10.54 -26.80
CA SER A 327 -12.68 -9.89 -27.42
C SER A 327 -13.61 -10.93 -28.06
N GLY A 328 -14.90 -10.92 -27.69
CA GLY A 328 -15.90 -11.86 -28.20
C GLY A 328 -15.91 -13.24 -27.54
N PHE A 329 -14.99 -13.56 -26.64
CA PHE A 329 -15.00 -14.83 -25.89
C PHE A 329 -16.08 -14.75 -24.79
N TRP A 330 -17.28 -15.22 -25.11
CA TRP A 330 -18.50 -15.00 -24.34
C TRP A 330 -19.02 -16.28 -23.68
N SER A 331 -19.52 -16.15 -22.45
CA SER A 331 -20.20 -17.20 -21.69
C SER A 331 -21.70 -16.90 -21.60
N ASP A 332 -22.51 -17.96 -21.73
CA ASP A 332 -23.97 -17.88 -21.60
C ASP A 332 -24.45 -18.02 -20.13
N GLY A 333 -23.52 -18.23 -19.19
CA GLY A 333 -23.79 -18.52 -17.78
C GLY A 333 -24.18 -19.99 -17.53
N GLU A 334 -24.09 -20.43 -16.27
CA GLU A 334 -24.67 -21.71 -15.85
C GLU A 334 -26.06 -21.45 -15.27
N GLY A 335 -27.12 -21.91 -15.97
CA GLY A 335 -28.47 -22.07 -15.43
C GLY A 335 -29.10 -20.85 -14.73
N GLY A 336 -29.74 -19.97 -15.50
CA GLY A 336 -30.94 -19.23 -15.07
C GLY A 336 -30.78 -18.00 -14.16
N GLU A 337 -29.70 -17.82 -13.40
CA GLU A 337 -29.55 -16.66 -12.49
C GLU A 337 -28.31 -15.79 -12.74
N SER A 338 -27.27 -16.30 -13.41
CA SER A 338 -26.11 -15.51 -13.82
C SER A 338 -26.25 -15.07 -15.28
N GLY A 339 -26.48 -13.78 -15.52
CA GLY A 339 -26.52 -13.23 -16.88
C GLY A 339 -25.21 -13.52 -17.65
N GLY A 340 -25.33 -13.82 -18.94
CA GLY A 340 -24.20 -14.02 -19.86
C GLY A 340 -23.24 -12.83 -19.87
N GLY A 341 -21.97 -13.08 -20.21
CA GLY A 341 -20.92 -12.07 -20.15
C GLY A 341 -19.61 -12.52 -20.78
N THR A 342 -18.65 -11.60 -20.90
CA THR A 342 -17.27 -11.94 -21.29
C THR A 342 -16.70 -12.97 -20.32
N ALA A 343 -16.17 -14.06 -20.87
CA ALA A 343 -15.50 -15.12 -20.11
C ALA A 343 -14.03 -14.74 -19.88
N GLY A 344 -13.56 -14.97 -18.66
CA GLY A 344 -12.16 -14.80 -18.32
C GLY A 344 -11.30 -15.92 -18.88
N ILE A 345 -10.03 -15.60 -19.15
CA ILE A 345 -8.99 -16.57 -19.46
C ILE A 345 -7.91 -16.52 -18.36
N PRO A 346 -7.04 -17.54 -18.25
CA PRO A 346 -5.94 -17.53 -17.29
C PRO A 346 -5.13 -16.24 -17.37
N HIS A 347 -4.79 -15.66 -16.22
CA HIS A 347 -3.85 -14.55 -16.18
C HIS A 347 -2.48 -15.07 -16.62
N PHE A 348 -1.82 -14.33 -17.51
CA PHE A 348 -0.75 -14.92 -18.31
C PHE A 348 0.52 -14.10 -18.37
N THR A 349 0.62 -12.93 -17.73
CA THR A 349 1.86 -12.12 -17.73
C THR A 349 2.76 -12.41 -16.54
N ASP A 350 2.36 -13.34 -15.67
CA ASP A 350 2.97 -13.65 -14.38
C ASP A 350 4.40 -14.17 -14.53
N LEU A 351 5.35 -13.39 -14.02
CA LEU A 351 6.72 -13.79 -13.74
C LEU A 351 6.98 -13.49 -12.26
N LEU A 352 6.81 -14.49 -11.40
CA LEU A 352 6.99 -14.33 -9.95
C LEU A 352 8.46 -14.49 -9.58
N VAL A 353 8.90 -13.81 -8.52
CA VAL A 353 10.27 -13.93 -7.98
C VAL A 353 10.21 -14.68 -6.66
N GLN A 354 11.01 -15.73 -6.51
CA GLN A 354 11.18 -16.49 -5.28
C GLN A 354 12.57 -16.27 -4.73
N ALA A 355 12.68 -15.94 -3.45
CA ALA A 355 13.95 -15.80 -2.76
C ALA A 355 13.75 -16.10 -1.28
N CYS A 356 14.70 -16.82 -0.67
CA CYS A 356 14.70 -17.14 0.76
C CYS A 356 13.37 -17.73 1.28
N GLY A 357 12.71 -18.60 0.50
CA GLY A 357 11.42 -19.21 0.85
C GLY A 357 10.20 -18.28 0.74
N SER A 358 10.38 -17.02 0.32
CA SER A 358 9.30 -16.05 0.06
C SER A 358 9.03 -15.95 -1.45
N THR A 359 7.81 -15.54 -1.83
CA THR A 359 7.41 -15.35 -3.23
C THR A 359 6.82 -13.96 -3.43
N LEU A 360 7.40 -13.18 -4.33
CA LEU A 360 6.89 -11.91 -4.81
C LEU A 360 5.69 -12.12 -5.73
N ASN A 361 4.50 -11.77 -5.25
CA ASN A 361 3.22 -11.87 -5.94
C ASN A 361 2.24 -10.79 -5.43
N GLY A 362 1.00 -10.79 -5.90
CA GLY A 362 -0.03 -9.80 -5.51
C GLY A 362 -0.42 -9.79 -4.03
N SER A 363 0.00 -10.79 -3.24
CA SER A 363 -0.30 -10.87 -1.81
C SER A 363 0.79 -10.27 -0.89
N VAL A 364 1.96 -9.90 -1.43
CA VAL A 364 3.07 -9.32 -0.65
C VAL A 364 2.67 -8.04 0.09
N ASP A 365 3.12 -7.90 1.34
CA ASP A 365 2.87 -6.69 2.13
C ASP A 365 3.62 -5.49 1.52
N ALA A 366 2.98 -4.32 1.49
CA ALA A 366 3.63 -3.10 1.03
C ALA A 366 4.87 -2.75 1.88
N ALA A 367 4.93 -3.19 3.14
CA ALA A 367 6.08 -3.02 4.01
C ALA A 367 7.34 -3.75 3.55
N GLU A 368 7.21 -4.77 2.68
CA GLU A 368 8.34 -5.47 2.06
C GLU A 368 8.91 -4.71 0.84
N ILE A 369 8.25 -3.63 0.42
CA ILE A 369 8.53 -2.89 -0.81
C ILE A 369 9.00 -1.48 -0.48
N SER A 370 10.11 -1.05 -1.09
CA SER A 370 10.59 0.33 -1.03
C SER A 370 10.96 0.85 -2.42
N ASP A 371 11.13 2.17 -2.55
CA ASP A 371 11.48 2.86 -3.81
C ASP A 371 10.54 2.50 -4.98
N PHE A 372 9.25 2.34 -4.68
CA PHE A 372 8.27 1.89 -5.65
C PHE A 372 7.95 2.93 -6.70
N LYS A 373 7.88 2.46 -7.95
CA LYS A 373 7.29 3.19 -9.05
C LYS A 373 6.62 2.22 -10.02
N SER A 374 5.40 2.50 -10.43
CA SER A 374 4.80 1.86 -11.61
C SER A 374 4.39 2.90 -12.64
N THR A 375 4.35 2.53 -13.91
CA THR A 375 3.89 3.43 -14.97
C THR A 375 3.03 2.72 -15.99
N LEU A 376 2.11 3.46 -16.63
CA LEU A 376 1.40 3.04 -17.83
C LEU A 376 1.44 4.19 -18.83
N SER A 377 2.20 4.03 -19.91
CA SER A 377 2.16 4.97 -21.04
C SER A 377 0.97 4.64 -21.93
N PHE A 378 0.05 5.59 -22.09
CA PHE A 378 -1.11 5.47 -22.98
C PHE A 378 -0.73 5.69 -24.44
N LEU A 379 0.37 6.41 -24.69
CA LEU A 379 0.91 6.58 -26.03
C LEU A 379 1.64 5.31 -26.51
N GLU A 380 2.46 4.72 -25.64
CA GLU A 380 3.23 3.54 -26.01
C GLU A 380 2.48 2.24 -25.76
N GLY A 381 1.50 2.19 -24.85
CA GLY A 381 0.80 0.97 -24.46
C GLY A 381 1.61 0.08 -23.53
N ILE A 382 2.52 0.66 -22.74
CA ILE A 382 3.55 -0.07 -21.98
C ILE A 382 3.40 0.17 -20.49
N ALA A 383 3.41 -0.91 -19.73
CA ALA A 383 3.36 -0.90 -18.28
C ALA A 383 4.74 -1.24 -17.71
N THR A 384 5.16 -0.53 -16.65
CA THR A 384 6.42 -0.79 -15.95
C THR A 384 6.23 -0.84 -14.45
N TRP A 385 7.09 -1.56 -13.75
CA TRP A 385 7.22 -1.53 -12.29
C TRP A 385 8.69 -1.55 -11.92
N THR A 386 9.11 -0.72 -10.98
CA THR A 386 10.47 -0.71 -10.42
C THR A 386 10.39 -0.51 -8.92
N TYR A 387 11.04 -1.36 -8.15
CA TYR A 387 11.06 -1.26 -6.69
C TYR A 387 12.13 -2.16 -6.09
N LEU A 388 12.48 -1.88 -4.84
CA LEU A 388 13.24 -2.78 -4.01
C LEU A 388 12.28 -3.70 -3.25
N TRP A 389 12.58 -5.00 -3.25
CA TRP A 389 11.88 -6.00 -2.44
C TRP A 389 12.83 -6.60 -1.42
N THR A 390 12.47 -6.55 -0.15
CA THR A 390 13.21 -7.18 0.95
C THR A 390 12.41 -8.39 1.44
N PRO A 391 12.72 -9.62 0.97
CA PRO A 391 11.95 -10.81 1.32
C PRO A 391 12.11 -11.11 2.82
N PRO A 392 11.01 -11.36 3.56
CA PRO A 392 11.06 -11.56 5.02
C PRO A 392 11.82 -12.82 5.43
N GLY A 393 11.96 -13.79 4.52
CA GLY A 393 12.68 -15.03 4.77
C GLY A 393 14.20 -14.92 4.68
N CYS A 394 14.77 -13.79 4.21
CA CYS A 394 16.22 -13.62 4.13
C CYS A 394 16.79 -13.20 5.49
N PRO A 395 17.60 -14.04 6.17
CA PRO A 395 18.07 -13.77 7.54
C PRO A 395 19.05 -12.59 7.64
N ASP A 396 19.65 -12.18 6.53
CA ASP A 396 20.60 -11.07 6.42
C ASP A 396 19.96 -9.75 5.93
N GLY A 397 18.64 -9.74 5.68
CA GLY A 397 17.96 -8.56 5.13
C GLY A 397 18.29 -8.30 3.66
N THR A 398 18.73 -9.34 2.91
CA THR A 398 18.95 -9.25 1.46
C THR A 398 17.80 -8.52 0.76
N THR A 399 18.16 -7.54 -0.08
CA THR A 399 17.21 -6.76 -0.87
C THR A 399 17.47 -7.02 -2.35
N LEU A 400 16.40 -7.19 -3.12
CA LEU A 400 16.43 -7.39 -4.55
C LEU A 400 15.84 -6.17 -5.25
N ASP A 401 16.56 -5.61 -6.21
CA ASP A 401 16.01 -4.62 -7.13
C ASP A 401 15.23 -5.34 -8.23
N ILE A 402 13.95 -4.99 -8.36
CA ILE A 402 12.98 -5.62 -9.23
C ILE A 402 12.53 -4.60 -10.29
N ALA A 403 12.67 -4.96 -11.56
CA ALA A 403 12.14 -4.17 -12.67
C ALA A 403 11.33 -5.04 -13.63
N TYR A 404 10.09 -4.64 -13.91
CA TYR A 404 9.22 -5.23 -14.92
C TYR A 404 8.91 -4.22 -16.03
N GLU A 405 8.79 -4.72 -17.26
CA GLU A 405 8.19 -4.03 -18.40
C GLU A 405 7.28 -5.01 -19.15
N ALA A 406 6.04 -4.61 -19.43
CA ALA A 406 5.03 -5.47 -20.05
C ALA A 406 4.20 -4.74 -21.11
N PHE A 407 3.85 -5.44 -22.19
CA PHE A 407 2.97 -4.92 -23.24
C PHE A 407 2.16 -6.01 -23.94
N LEU A 408 1.00 -5.59 -24.47
CA LEU A 408 0.17 -6.37 -25.39
C LEU A 408 0.43 -5.87 -26.81
N SER A 409 1.02 -6.69 -27.69
CA SER A 409 1.52 -6.21 -28.98
C SER A 409 0.43 -5.62 -29.86
N LEU A 410 0.67 -4.40 -30.36
CA LEU A 410 -0.19 -3.74 -31.36
C LEU A 410 0.10 -4.21 -32.79
N ASP A 411 1.26 -4.82 -33.03
CA ASP A 411 1.67 -5.40 -34.31
C ASP A 411 1.13 -6.83 -34.47
N SER A 412 1.31 -7.67 -33.45
CA SER A 412 0.78 -9.03 -33.39
C SER A 412 -0.26 -9.14 -32.28
N ARG A 413 -1.54 -9.07 -32.63
CA ARG A 413 -2.63 -8.94 -31.66
C ARG A 413 -2.74 -10.13 -30.70
N GLN A 414 -2.23 -11.30 -31.08
CA GLN A 414 -2.19 -12.52 -30.26
C GLN A 414 -1.02 -12.56 -29.26
N LEU A 415 -0.10 -11.59 -29.31
CA LEU A 415 1.16 -11.61 -28.56
C LEU A 415 1.11 -10.67 -27.35
N ALA A 416 1.53 -11.19 -26.19
CA ALA A 416 1.94 -10.41 -25.03
C ALA A 416 3.39 -10.73 -24.66
N ALA A 417 4.10 -9.77 -24.09
CA ALA A 417 5.46 -9.98 -23.61
C ALA A 417 5.69 -9.25 -22.27
N THR A 418 6.43 -9.92 -21.37
CA THR A 418 6.85 -9.38 -20.07
C THR A 418 8.34 -9.59 -19.91
N ARG A 419 9.09 -8.53 -19.66
CA ARG A 419 10.50 -8.58 -19.27
C ARG A 419 10.61 -8.32 -17.76
N LEU A 420 11.40 -9.14 -17.09
CA LEU A 420 11.77 -9.03 -15.69
C LEU A 420 13.28 -8.91 -15.58
N SER A 421 13.77 -7.94 -14.81
CA SER A 421 15.15 -7.87 -14.34
C SER A 421 15.16 -7.98 -12.82
N VAL A 422 16.03 -8.84 -12.28
CA VAL A 422 16.26 -9.00 -10.84
C VAL A 422 17.73 -8.77 -10.56
N SER A 423 18.05 -7.84 -9.68
CA SER A 423 19.41 -7.53 -9.26
C SER A 423 19.58 -7.70 -7.76
N SER A 424 20.67 -8.37 -7.34
CA SER A 424 20.99 -8.50 -5.91
C SER A 424 21.65 -7.21 -5.41
N MET A 425 21.10 -6.63 -4.34
CA MET A 425 21.61 -5.42 -3.69
C MET A 425 22.30 -5.72 -2.35
N SER A 426 22.63 -6.99 -2.08
CA SER A 426 23.22 -7.42 -0.80
C SER A 426 24.48 -6.62 -0.45
N SER A 427 24.47 -5.96 0.71
CA SER A 427 25.61 -5.22 1.26
C SER A 427 26.79 -6.11 1.64
N ASP A 428 26.50 -7.39 1.88
CA ASP A 428 27.41 -8.34 2.53
C ASP A 428 28.08 -9.28 1.52
N GLN A 429 27.88 -9.03 0.21
CA GLN A 429 28.46 -9.81 -0.88
C GLN A 429 28.07 -11.30 -0.87
N THR A 430 26.92 -11.65 -0.30
CA THR A 430 26.39 -13.02 -0.28
C THR A 430 25.66 -13.36 -1.57
N ASP A 431 25.84 -14.60 -2.05
CA ASP A 431 25.07 -15.13 -3.18
C ASP A 431 23.66 -15.51 -2.70
N VAL A 432 22.64 -15.16 -3.47
CA VAL A 432 21.23 -15.45 -3.24
C VAL A 432 20.67 -16.27 -4.38
N GLU A 433 19.95 -17.35 -4.03
CA GLU A 433 19.21 -18.16 -4.98
C GLU A 433 17.87 -17.47 -5.30
N VAL A 434 17.66 -17.21 -6.59
CA VAL A 434 16.45 -16.59 -7.12
C VAL A 434 15.73 -17.59 -8.02
N GLY A 435 14.48 -17.89 -7.69
CA GLY A 435 13.55 -18.61 -8.56
C GLY A 435 12.72 -17.62 -9.37
N ILE A 436 12.69 -17.78 -10.69
CA ILE A 436 11.81 -17.04 -11.60
C ILE A 436 10.72 -17.99 -12.06
N VAL A 437 9.47 -17.70 -11.70
CA VAL A 437 8.33 -18.60 -11.92
C VAL A 437 7.43 -18.03 -13.00
N ASP A 438 7.39 -18.69 -14.15
CA ASP A 438 6.41 -18.45 -15.20
C ASP A 438 5.10 -19.16 -14.85
N VAL A 439 4.02 -18.40 -14.70
CA VAL A 439 2.69 -18.93 -14.34
C VAL A 439 1.66 -18.58 -15.41
N LEU A 440 0.81 -19.54 -15.74
CA LEU A 440 -0.52 -19.28 -16.32
C LEU A 440 -1.54 -19.53 -15.21
N ASP A 441 -2.08 -18.47 -14.64
CA ASP A 441 -2.86 -18.48 -13.41
C ASP A 441 -4.36 -18.63 -13.71
N GLY A 442 -4.91 -19.81 -13.41
CA GLY A 442 -6.31 -20.12 -13.71
C GLY A 442 -7.31 -19.32 -12.89
N ARG A 443 -6.89 -18.71 -11.78
CA ARG A 443 -7.77 -17.86 -10.96
C ARG A 443 -8.25 -16.64 -11.72
N GLY A 444 -7.48 -16.16 -12.72
CA GLY A 444 -7.91 -15.10 -13.62
C GLY A 444 -9.16 -15.44 -14.44
N ALA A 445 -9.45 -16.73 -14.64
CA ALA A 445 -10.65 -17.24 -15.28
C ALA A 445 -11.76 -17.65 -14.29
N ALA A 446 -11.46 -17.70 -12.98
CA ALA A 446 -12.31 -18.27 -11.94
C ALA A 446 -13.40 -17.30 -11.46
N GLY A 447 -14.30 -16.92 -12.36
CA GLY A 447 -15.48 -16.07 -12.08
C GLY A 447 -16.82 -16.73 -12.37
N GLY A 448 -16.89 -18.07 -12.34
CA GLY A 448 -18.11 -18.84 -12.67
C GLY A 448 -18.52 -18.81 -14.14
N ARG A 449 -17.72 -18.16 -15.01
CA ARG A 449 -17.98 -18.00 -16.46
C ARG A 449 -17.01 -18.79 -17.35
N ALA A 450 -16.17 -19.63 -16.74
CA ALA A 450 -15.18 -20.44 -17.41
C ALA A 450 -15.26 -21.90 -16.91
N ALA A 451 -15.02 -22.85 -17.80
CA ALA A 451 -15.14 -24.29 -17.58
C ALA A 451 -14.06 -25.07 -18.35
N ASN A 452 -13.96 -26.38 -18.11
CA ASN A 452 -13.10 -27.30 -18.87
C ASN A 452 -11.62 -26.89 -18.94
N PHE A 453 -11.06 -26.49 -17.80
CA PHE A 453 -9.66 -26.09 -17.74
C PHE A 453 -8.72 -27.26 -18.02
N GLN A 454 -7.73 -27.06 -18.89
CA GLN A 454 -6.70 -28.05 -19.21
C GLN A 454 -5.32 -27.41 -19.25
N THR A 455 -4.30 -28.16 -18.83
CA THR A 455 -2.90 -27.72 -18.84
C THR A 455 -2.02 -28.73 -19.54
N ARG A 456 -0.91 -28.24 -20.11
CA ARG A 456 0.07 -29.09 -20.78
C ARG A 456 1.47 -28.49 -20.70
N PHE A 457 2.44 -29.38 -20.51
CA PHE A 457 3.87 -29.06 -20.58
C PHE A 457 4.46 -29.51 -21.91
N PHE A 458 5.34 -28.70 -22.47
CA PHE A 458 6.05 -29.00 -23.70
C PHE A 458 7.56 -29.03 -23.44
N PRO A 459 8.18 -30.21 -23.33
CA PRO A 459 9.63 -30.32 -23.23
C PRO A 459 10.31 -30.11 -24.60
N GLY A 460 11.65 -30.05 -24.61
CA GLY A 460 12.43 -30.12 -25.85
C GLY A 460 12.59 -28.77 -26.57
N PRO A 461 12.44 -28.66 -27.90
CA PRO A 461 12.62 -27.39 -28.63
C PRO A 461 11.39 -26.47 -28.59
N ARG A 462 10.25 -26.95 -28.08
CA ARG A 462 9.02 -26.17 -27.86
C ARG A 462 8.80 -25.91 -26.36
N ARG A 463 9.87 -25.54 -25.64
CA ARG A 463 9.86 -25.31 -24.19
C ARG A 463 8.76 -24.33 -23.82
N GLY A 464 7.82 -24.76 -23.00
CA GLY A 464 6.75 -23.90 -22.55
C GLY A 464 5.61 -24.62 -21.85
N ILE A 465 4.68 -23.81 -21.38
CA ILE A 465 3.44 -24.23 -20.72
C ILE A 465 2.25 -23.75 -21.52
N LEU A 466 1.19 -24.56 -21.57
CA LEU A 466 -0.08 -24.23 -22.21
C LEU A 466 -1.19 -24.39 -21.19
N ALA A 467 -2.10 -23.43 -21.16
CA ALA A 467 -3.38 -23.53 -20.50
C ALA A 467 -4.50 -23.33 -21.53
N SER A 468 -5.62 -24.02 -21.36
CA SER A 468 -6.83 -23.78 -22.13
C SER A 468 -8.07 -23.79 -21.26
N VAL A 469 -9.08 -23.03 -21.69
CA VAL A 469 -10.34 -22.90 -20.97
C VAL A 469 -11.50 -22.69 -21.95
N SER A 470 -12.68 -23.17 -21.61
CA SER A 470 -13.93 -22.94 -22.35
C SER A 470 -14.82 -21.93 -21.62
N PRO A 471 -15.67 -21.17 -22.32
CA PRO A 471 -16.69 -20.37 -21.65
C PRO A 471 -17.75 -21.28 -21.00
N ALA A 472 -18.22 -20.92 -19.81
CA ALA A 472 -19.32 -21.64 -19.17
C ALA A 472 -20.60 -21.55 -20.03
N GLY A 473 -21.39 -22.63 -20.05
CA GLY A 473 -22.58 -22.75 -20.91
C GLY A 473 -22.27 -23.07 -22.38
N ARG A 474 -21.02 -22.92 -22.83
CA ARG A 474 -20.61 -23.14 -24.24
C ARG A 474 -19.56 -24.23 -24.44
N GLY A 475 -19.17 -24.97 -23.40
CA GLY A 475 -18.18 -26.04 -23.53
C GLY A 475 -18.53 -27.15 -24.56
N GLY A 476 -19.80 -27.31 -24.93
CA GLY A 476 -20.25 -28.30 -25.92
C GLY A 476 -20.15 -27.88 -27.38
N ASP A 477 -19.93 -26.60 -27.69
CA ASP A 477 -19.82 -26.10 -29.08
C ASP A 477 -18.37 -26.09 -29.61
N GLY A 478 -17.40 -26.49 -28.78
CA GLY A 478 -15.98 -26.50 -29.12
C GLY A 478 -15.25 -25.16 -28.90
N THR A 479 -15.92 -24.16 -28.32
CA THR A 479 -15.31 -22.87 -28.00
C THR A 479 -14.29 -23.00 -26.87
N ALA A 480 -13.06 -22.58 -27.14
CA ALA A 480 -11.96 -22.61 -26.17
C ALA A 480 -10.90 -21.56 -26.48
N ALA A 481 -10.34 -20.97 -25.42
CA ALA A 481 -9.16 -20.13 -25.45
C ALA A 481 -7.91 -20.95 -25.11
N TYR A 482 -6.80 -20.64 -25.77
CA TYR A 482 -5.50 -21.27 -25.62
C TYR A 482 -4.44 -20.22 -25.36
N ILE A 483 -3.66 -20.44 -24.30
CA ILE A 483 -2.63 -19.52 -23.82
C ILE A 483 -1.34 -20.32 -23.70
N TYR A 484 -0.35 -19.97 -24.50
CA TYR A 484 0.96 -20.63 -24.49
C TYR A 484 2.02 -19.65 -24.03
N SER A 485 2.84 -20.03 -23.06
CA SER A 485 3.96 -19.25 -22.56
C SER A 485 5.30 -19.98 -22.78
N THR A 486 6.33 -19.20 -23.14
CA THR A 486 7.73 -19.60 -23.08
C THR A 486 8.57 -18.47 -22.48
N VAL A 487 9.61 -18.82 -21.73
CA VAL A 487 10.57 -17.84 -21.18
C VAL A 487 11.94 -18.05 -21.80
N SER A 488 12.58 -16.97 -22.22
CA SER A 488 13.94 -16.99 -22.77
C SER A 488 14.57 -15.61 -22.74
N ASP A 489 15.87 -15.55 -22.53
CA ASP A 489 16.72 -14.36 -22.71
C ASP A 489 18.17 -14.86 -22.95
N PRO A 490 19.06 -14.12 -23.64
CA PRO A 490 20.39 -14.62 -24.02
C PRO A 490 21.22 -15.23 -22.88
N ASP A 491 21.13 -14.67 -21.67
CA ASP A 491 21.90 -15.11 -20.50
C ASP A 491 21.05 -15.86 -19.44
N PHE A 492 19.83 -16.25 -19.81
CA PHE A 492 18.87 -16.92 -18.94
C PHE A 492 18.96 -18.45 -19.03
N PRO A 493 18.66 -19.20 -17.94
CA PRO A 493 18.72 -20.66 -17.98
C PRO A 493 17.86 -21.23 -19.12
N PRO A 494 18.40 -22.15 -19.92
CA PRO A 494 17.71 -22.63 -21.11
C PRO A 494 16.53 -23.56 -20.77
N SER A 495 16.45 -24.09 -19.56
CA SER A 495 15.41 -25.02 -19.12
C SER A 495 14.98 -24.74 -17.68
N ALA A 496 13.69 -24.96 -17.40
CA ALA A 496 13.13 -24.89 -16.06
C ALA A 496 13.77 -25.96 -15.15
N SER A 497 14.01 -25.59 -13.90
CA SER A 497 14.45 -26.48 -12.82
C SER A 497 13.30 -27.32 -12.27
N SER A 498 12.06 -26.79 -12.32
CA SER A 498 10.86 -27.53 -11.93
C SER A 498 9.64 -27.07 -12.72
N ILE A 499 8.62 -27.90 -12.69
CA ILE A 499 7.37 -27.73 -13.40
C ILE A 499 6.25 -28.15 -12.45
N SER A 500 5.17 -27.38 -12.39
CA SER A 500 4.05 -27.65 -11.47
C SER A 500 2.69 -27.37 -12.12
N SER A 501 1.67 -28.09 -11.67
CA SER A 501 0.27 -27.81 -11.96
C SER A 501 -0.50 -27.84 -10.65
N ASP A 502 -1.32 -26.82 -10.42
CA ASP A 502 -2.14 -26.69 -9.23
C ASP A 502 -3.62 -26.87 -9.61
N PRO A 503 -4.27 -27.96 -9.20
CA PRO A 503 -5.66 -28.22 -9.52
C PRO A 503 -6.64 -27.33 -8.74
N GLU A 504 -6.25 -26.74 -7.61
CA GLU A 504 -7.13 -25.86 -6.82
C GLU A 504 -7.24 -24.48 -7.46
N THR A 505 -6.12 -23.93 -7.89
CA THR A 505 -6.08 -22.64 -8.59
C THR A 505 -6.24 -22.77 -10.10
N LEU A 506 -6.29 -24.02 -10.60
CA LEU A 506 -6.28 -24.33 -12.03
C LEU A 506 -5.09 -23.64 -12.71
N SER A 507 -3.90 -23.70 -12.11
CA SER A 507 -2.73 -23.01 -12.62
C SER A 507 -1.67 -23.98 -13.13
N VAL A 508 -0.84 -23.50 -14.04
CA VAL A 508 0.33 -24.24 -14.53
C VAL A 508 1.55 -23.33 -14.47
N SER A 509 2.69 -23.87 -14.04
CA SER A 509 3.91 -23.09 -13.90
C SER A 509 5.19 -23.87 -14.24
N GLN A 510 6.23 -23.11 -14.55
CA GLN A 510 7.59 -23.60 -14.69
C GLN A 510 8.56 -22.62 -14.00
N THR A 511 9.48 -23.15 -13.21
CA THR A 511 10.42 -22.37 -12.40
C THR A 511 11.82 -22.49 -12.98
N TYR A 512 12.55 -21.37 -13.03
CA TYR A 512 13.95 -21.30 -13.41
C TYR A 512 14.76 -20.77 -12.23
N THR A 513 15.82 -21.48 -11.85
CA THR A 513 16.66 -21.09 -10.72
C THR A 513 17.94 -20.42 -11.22
N VAL A 514 18.27 -19.26 -10.65
CA VAL A 514 19.48 -18.49 -10.94
C VAL A 514 20.15 -18.10 -9.63
N GLN A 515 21.48 -18.23 -9.55
CA GLN A 515 22.25 -17.65 -8.45
C GLN A 515 22.66 -16.23 -8.81
N LEU A 516 22.45 -15.29 -7.87
CA LEU A 516 22.87 -13.91 -8.00
C LEU A 516 23.80 -13.52 -6.85
N GLY A 517 24.91 -12.86 -7.16
CA GLY A 517 25.84 -12.35 -6.18
C GLY A 517 27.25 -12.26 -6.73
N PRO A 518 28.16 -11.64 -5.96
CA PRO A 518 29.54 -11.45 -6.39
C PRO A 518 30.33 -12.76 -6.40
N GLY A 519 29.96 -13.76 -5.59
CA GLY A 519 30.62 -15.08 -5.56
C GLY A 519 30.44 -15.86 -6.86
N VAL A 520 29.26 -15.72 -7.50
CA VAL A 520 28.97 -16.28 -8.82
C VAL A 520 29.25 -15.31 -9.98
N GLY A 521 29.72 -14.09 -9.70
CA GLY A 521 30.03 -13.08 -10.71
C GLY A 521 28.82 -12.59 -11.52
N ARG A 522 27.60 -12.78 -10.99
CA ARG A 522 26.34 -12.42 -11.65
C ARG A 522 25.49 -11.61 -10.70
N LEU A 523 25.44 -10.30 -10.87
CA LEU A 523 24.64 -9.42 -10.00
C LEU A 523 23.21 -9.25 -10.47
N THR A 524 22.91 -9.62 -11.72
CA THR A 524 21.61 -9.38 -12.34
C THR A 524 21.26 -10.55 -13.26
N THR A 525 19.97 -10.87 -13.34
CA THR A 525 19.42 -11.75 -14.36
C THR A 525 18.21 -11.09 -15.01
N THR A 526 18.06 -11.31 -16.32
CA THR A 526 16.88 -10.88 -17.08
C THR A 526 16.15 -12.11 -17.59
N ALA A 527 14.82 -12.09 -17.50
CA ALA A 527 13.93 -13.09 -18.08
C ALA A 527 12.89 -12.40 -18.96
N VAL A 528 12.64 -12.94 -20.14
CA VAL A 528 11.56 -12.45 -21.01
C VAL A 528 10.57 -13.57 -21.25
N LYS A 529 9.33 -13.34 -20.85
CA LYS A 529 8.19 -14.21 -21.08
C LYS A 529 7.46 -13.77 -22.34
N TYR A 530 7.25 -14.71 -23.25
CA TYR A 530 6.53 -14.50 -24.51
C TYR A 530 5.28 -15.36 -24.48
N VAL A 531 4.13 -14.71 -24.69
CA VAL A 531 2.82 -15.36 -24.56
C VAL A 531 2.03 -15.21 -25.83
N GLY A 532 1.52 -16.32 -26.36
CA GLY A 532 0.56 -16.33 -27.44
C GLY A 532 -0.83 -16.70 -26.92
N VAL A 533 -1.83 -15.94 -27.35
CA VAL A 533 -3.24 -16.09 -26.94
C VAL A 533 -4.12 -16.25 -28.18
N ALA A 534 -4.95 -17.28 -28.23
CA ALA A 534 -5.86 -17.52 -29.35
C ALA A 534 -7.16 -18.21 -28.89
N SER A 535 -8.31 -17.84 -29.46
CA SER A 535 -9.60 -18.53 -29.24
C SER A 535 -10.07 -19.19 -30.54
N THR A 536 -10.80 -20.31 -30.41
CA THR A 536 -11.47 -20.97 -31.54
C THR A 536 -12.60 -20.13 -32.14
N ASP A 537 -13.10 -19.09 -31.44
CA ASP A 537 -14.04 -18.11 -32.02
C ASP A 537 -13.40 -17.29 -33.16
N HIS A 538 -12.06 -17.19 -33.18
CA HIS A 538 -11.32 -16.34 -34.12
C HIS A 538 -10.37 -17.14 -35.03
N PHE A 539 -9.95 -18.34 -34.62
CA PHE A 539 -8.94 -19.13 -35.32
C PHE A 539 -9.28 -20.62 -35.33
N ASP A 540 -9.39 -21.22 -36.53
CA ASP A 540 -9.66 -22.66 -36.72
C ASP A 540 -8.67 -23.57 -35.97
N ASN A 541 -7.41 -23.12 -35.83
CA ASN A 541 -6.37 -23.83 -35.08
C ASN A 541 -5.74 -22.94 -34.01
N ALA A 542 -6.59 -22.44 -33.11
CA ALA A 542 -6.19 -21.62 -31.98
C ALA A 542 -5.00 -22.17 -31.15
N PRO A 543 -4.92 -23.48 -30.82
CA PRO A 543 -3.76 -24.01 -30.07
C PRO A 543 -2.43 -23.77 -30.79
N ASN A 544 -2.39 -23.98 -32.10
CA ASN A 544 -1.18 -23.78 -32.89
C ASN A 544 -0.88 -22.29 -33.09
N VAL A 545 -1.90 -21.43 -33.23
CA VAL A 545 -1.72 -19.98 -33.32
C VAL A 545 -1.07 -19.44 -32.04
N ALA A 546 -1.60 -19.79 -30.86
CA ALA A 546 -1.02 -19.41 -29.57
C ALA A 546 0.45 -19.85 -29.46
N MET A 547 0.73 -21.14 -29.69
CA MET A 547 2.08 -21.68 -29.59
C MET A 547 3.07 -21.05 -30.59
N GLN A 548 2.71 -20.93 -31.86
CA GLN A 548 3.60 -20.36 -32.88
C GLN A 548 3.87 -18.88 -32.65
N THR A 549 2.89 -18.14 -32.15
CA THR A 549 3.05 -16.72 -31.82
C THR A 549 4.15 -16.54 -30.78
N ALA A 550 4.06 -17.26 -29.65
CA ALA A 550 5.06 -17.18 -28.58
C ALA A 550 6.45 -17.64 -29.03
N LEU A 551 6.54 -18.77 -29.75
CA LEU A 551 7.82 -19.33 -30.20
C LEU A 551 8.52 -18.44 -31.23
N ARG A 552 7.78 -17.81 -32.15
CA ARG A 552 8.34 -16.85 -33.10
C ARG A 552 8.81 -15.57 -32.40
N ALA A 553 8.04 -15.10 -31.42
CA ALA A 553 8.39 -13.95 -30.60
C ALA A 553 9.67 -14.19 -29.79
N SER A 554 9.76 -15.33 -29.10
CA SER A 554 10.97 -15.76 -28.39
C SER A 554 12.19 -15.85 -29.31
N LYS A 555 12.02 -16.38 -30.53
CA LYS A 555 13.09 -16.42 -31.54
C LYS A 555 13.52 -15.04 -32.03
N ALA A 556 12.59 -14.09 -32.12
CA ALA A 556 12.88 -12.72 -32.55
C ALA A 556 13.60 -11.91 -31.45
N GLY A 557 13.25 -12.16 -30.18
CA GLY A 557 13.83 -11.49 -29.02
C GLY A 557 13.15 -10.17 -28.65
N TRP A 558 13.36 -9.73 -27.41
CA TRP A 558 12.69 -8.58 -26.80
C TRP A 558 12.80 -7.30 -27.62
N ASP A 559 14.02 -6.88 -27.99
CA ASP A 559 14.26 -5.59 -28.62
C ASP A 559 13.52 -5.45 -29.97
N VAL A 560 13.45 -6.54 -30.75
CA VAL A 560 12.72 -6.58 -32.02
C VAL A 560 11.22 -6.39 -31.78
N LEU A 561 10.65 -7.08 -30.79
CA LEU A 561 9.22 -6.98 -30.47
C LEU A 561 8.87 -5.61 -29.88
N ARG A 562 9.73 -5.11 -28.99
CA ARG A 562 9.56 -3.80 -28.35
C ARG A 562 9.63 -2.66 -29.36
N LEU A 563 10.46 -2.78 -30.39
CA LEU A 563 10.52 -1.83 -31.51
C LEU A 563 9.31 -1.95 -32.44
N ALA A 564 8.86 -3.18 -32.73
CA ALA A 564 7.68 -3.42 -33.56
C ALA A 564 6.37 -2.97 -32.88
N HIS A 565 6.33 -3.01 -31.55
CA HIS A 565 5.20 -2.57 -30.76
C HIS A 565 4.82 -1.10 -31.08
N GLY A 566 3.64 -0.90 -31.65
CA GLY A 566 3.11 0.43 -32.00
C GLY A 566 3.69 1.06 -33.28
N ALA A 567 4.57 0.37 -34.01
CA ALA A 567 5.23 0.90 -35.21
C ALA A 567 4.29 1.37 -36.36
N PRO A 568 3.06 0.85 -36.55
CA PRO A 568 2.12 1.39 -37.53
C PRO A 568 1.31 2.63 -37.09
N GLN A 569 1.31 3.00 -35.81
CA GLN A 569 0.55 4.16 -35.29
C GLN A 569 1.37 5.46 -35.19
N LYS A 570 2.70 5.39 -35.37
CA LYS A 570 3.62 6.54 -35.33
C LYS A 570 3.79 7.23 -36.71
N ALA A 571 2.80 7.17 -37.60
CA ALA A 571 2.79 7.97 -38.82
C ALA A 571 2.39 9.42 -38.48
N PRO A 572 3.22 10.45 -38.79
CA PRO A 572 2.90 11.83 -38.44
C PRO A 572 1.66 12.29 -39.22
N GLY A 573 0.57 12.61 -38.50
CA GLY A 573 -0.65 13.18 -39.06
C GLY A 573 -1.95 12.42 -38.82
N GLN A 574 -1.95 11.29 -38.11
CA GLN A 574 -3.19 10.56 -37.74
C GLN A 574 -3.45 10.43 -36.23
N ALA A 575 -2.54 10.90 -35.37
CA ALA A 575 -2.89 11.13 -33.97
C ALA A 575 -3.81 12.36 -33.94
N GLY A 576 -5.12 12.16 -33.70
CA GLY A 576 -6.02 13.26 -33.49
C GLY A 576 -5.56 14.08 -32.29
N ASP A 577 -5.15 15.33 -32.50
CA ASP A 577 -4.74 16.29 -31.46
C ASP A 577 -5.89 16.72 -30.52
N LYS A 578 -7.01 15.97 -30.51
CA LYS A 578 -8.14 16.17 -29.59
C LYS A 578 -8.68 14.82 -29.16
N PRO A 579 -8.99 14.62 -27.87
CA PRO A 579 -9.73 13.45 -27.44
C PRO A 579 -11.04 13.41 -28.21
N GLY A 580 -11.29 12.31 -28.92
CA GLY A 580 -12.59 12.05 -29.51
C GLY A 580 -13.63 12.07 -28.39
N THR A 581 -14.52 13.05 -28.43
CA THR A 581 -15.75 13.00 -27.63
C THR A 581 -16.53 11.79 -28.13
N GLY A 582 -16.46 10.69 -27.38
CA GLY A 582 -17.09 9.41 -27.72
C GLY A 582 -18.61 9.46 -27.68
N HIS A 583 -19.21 10.31 -28.51
CA HIS A 583 -20.66 10.48 -28.61
C HIS A 583 -21.21 10.57 -30.04
N ASP A 584 -20.38 10.64 -31.09
CA ASP A 584 -20.91 10.95 -32.43
C ASP A 584 -21.04 9.78 -33.41
N GLU A 585 -20.64 8.55 -33.08
CA GLU A 585 -20.96 7.37 -33.90
C GLU A 585 -21.19 6.10 -33.04
N LEU A 586 -22.37 6.00 -32.46
CA LEU A 586 -23.04 4.74 -32.09
C LEU A 586 -24.54 4.84 -32.40
#